data_AF-A0A3B4AP70-F1
#
_entry.id   AF-A0A3B4AP70-F1
#
_cell.length_a   1.000
_cell.length_b   1.000
_cell.length_c   1.000
_cell.angle_alpha   90.00
_cell.angle_beta   90.00
_cell.angle_gamma   90.00
#
_symmetry.space_group_name_H-M   'P 1'
#
loop_
_entity.id
_entity.type
_entity.pdbx_description
1 polymer ?
#
loop_
_entity_poly.entity_id
_entity_poly.type
_entity_poly.pdbx_seq_one_letter_code
_entity_poly.pdbx_strand_id
1 'polypeptide(L)'
;MLLSLTDSSTWFERASMLVILLNCVTLGMFHPCEDIDCHSERCKILQDFDDFIFAFFAIEMVIKMVALGIFGKKCYLGDTWNRLDFFIVLAGMLEYSLNLQNVSLSAVRTVRVLRPLRAINRVPSMRILVTLLLDTLPMLGNVLLLCFFVFFIFGIVGVQLWAGLLRNRCFLEDNLSFPLSLGLANYYKTENDDENPFICSMPRDNGMRGCDTVPRLYEEGGVQCNMDMDSYNSTDNTTCVNWNQYYTNCSAGPVNPFKGAINFDNICYAWIAIFQVITLEGWVDIMYFVMDAHSFYNFIYFILLIIVSEFFFFFVTLYYILLVL
;
A
#
# COMPACT_ATOMS: atom_id res chain seq x y z
N MET A 1 0.00 -5.72 50.13
CA MET A 1 1.32 -5.10 50.39
C MET A 1 2.19 -5.04 49.14
N LEU A 2 2.34 -6.13 48.37
CA LEU A 2 3.02 -6.10 47.06
C LEU A 2 2.21 -5.36 45.97
N LEU A 3 0.89 -5.54 45.95
CA LEU A 3 -0.06 -4.79 45.10
C LEU A 3 -0.02 -3.27 45.34
N SER A 4 0.14 -2.86 46.60
CA SER A 4 0.20 -1.43 46.96
C SER A 4 1.57 -0.80 46.69
N LEU A 5 2.61 -1.55 46.31
CA LEU A 5 3.92 -0.99 45.95
C LEU A 5 4.07 -0.81 44.44
N THR A 6 3.40 -1.64 43.64
CA THR A 6 3.41 -1.56 42.18
C THR A 6 2.45 -0.51 41.63
N ASP A 7 1.31 -0.27 42.30
CA ASP A 7 0.34 0.77 41.91
C ASP A 7 0.56 2.15 42.57
N SER A 8 1.44 2.30 43.58
CA SER A 8 1.51 3.55 44.39
C SER A 8 2.71 4.46 44.17
N SER A 9 3.80 3.96 43.57
CA SER A 9 4.97 4.82 43.38
C SER A 9 4.86 5.57 42.06
N THR A 10 4.34 6.81 42.12
CA THR A 10 4.35 7.77 41.00
C THR A 10 5.72 7.90 40.34
N TRP A 11 6.80 7.65 41.10
CA TRP A 11 8.17 7.56 40.61
C TRP A 11 8.42 6.40 39.65
N PHE A 12 7.87 5.21 39.92
CA PHE A 12 8.00 4.05 39.05
C PHE A 12 7.23 4.24 37.73
N GLU A 13 6.03 4.82 37.79
CA GLU A 13 5.25 5.17 36.60
C GLU A 13 5.98 6.20 35.71
N ARG A 14 6.53 7.26 36.33
CA ARG A 14 7.32 8.28 35.63
C ARG A 14 8.60 7.70 35.03
N ALA A 15 9.30 6.83 35.76
CA ALA A 15 10.49 6.15 35.25
C ALA A 15 10.15 5.25 34.06
N SER A 16 9.08 4.46 34.15
CA SER A 16 8.63 3.62 33.02
C SER A 16 8.25 4.47 31.80
N MET A 17 7.58 5.60 31.98
CA MET A 17 7.25 6.50 30.86
C MET A 17 8.48 7.11 30.20
N LEU A 18 9.50 7.50 30.98
CA LEU A 18 10.77 7.99 30.44
C LEU A 18 11.48 6.90 29.63
N VAL A 19 11.49 5.66 30.12
CA VAL A 19 12.06 4.51 29.41
C VAL A 19 11.34 4.24 28.09
N ILE A 20 10.00 4.36 28.04
CA ILE A 20 9.24 4.21 26.80
C ILE A 20 9.58 5.34 25.82
N LEU A 21 9.65 6.59 26.27
CA LEU A 21 10.04 7.71 25.42
C LEU A 21 11.44 7.54 24.86
N LEU A 22 12.39 7.08 25.68
CA LEU A 22 13.75 6.78 25.26
C LEU A 22 13.77 5.66 24.20
N ASN A 23 12.94 4.63 24.36
CA ASN A 23 12.78 3.58 23.35
C ASN A 23 12.16 4.09 22.03
N CYS A 24 11.20 5.02 22.09
CA CYS A 24 10.66 5.65 20.89
C CYS A 24 11.73 6.46 20.15
N VAL A 25 12.61 7.15 20.88
CA VAL A 25 13.74 7.90 20.30
C VAL A 25 14.77 6.95 19.69
N THR A 26 15.13 5.84 20.35
CA THR A 26 16.07 4.85 19.79
C THR A 26 15.53 4.20 18.53
N LEU A 27 14.24 3.88 18.50
CA LEU A 27 13.55 3.38 17.29
C LEU A 27 13.48 4.42 16.17
N GLY A 28 13.25 5.70 16.52
CA GLY A 28 13.20 6.79 15.54
C GLY A 28 14.57 7.13 14.92
N MET A 29 15.66 6.86 15.64
CA MET A 29 17.04 7.05 15.17
C MET A 29 17.58 5.88 14.35
N PHE A 30 16.81 4.79 14.20
CA PHE A 30 17.24 3.60 13.46
C PHE A 30 17.29 3.88 11.94
N HIS A 31 18.43 3.63 11.30
CA HIS A 31 18.62 3.82 9.86
C HIS A 31 18.60 2.49 9.11
N PRO A 32 17.48 2.12 8.45
CA PRO A 32 17.33 0.80 7.84
C PRO A 32 18.31 0.50 6.69
N CYS A 33 18.88 1.53 6.05
CA CYS A 33 19.81 1.36 4.91
C CYS A 33 21.27 1.17 5.33
N GLU A 34 21.68 1.66 6.50
CA GLU A 34 23.08 1.60 6.98
C GLU A 34 23.28 0.54 8.06
N ASP A 35 22.24 0.20 8.82
CA ASP A 35 22.33 -0.68 9.99
C ASP A 35 22.03 -2.16 9.70
N ILE A 36 22.02 -2.60 8.44
CA ILE A 36 21.69 -3.98 8.05
C ILE A 36 22.70 -4.99 8.66
N ASP A 37 23.99 -4.64 8.64
CA ASP A 37 25.09 -5.47 9.16
C ASP A 37 25.66 -4.95 10.50
N CYS A 38 25.03 -3.95 11.12
CA CYS A 38 25.35 -3.37 12.44
C CYS A 38 26.87 -3.23 12.76
N HIS A 39 27.66 -2.80 11.77
CA HIS A 39 29.10 -2.62 11.94
C HIS A 39 29.46 -1.30 12.65
N SER A 40 28.56 -0.32 12.59
CA SER A 40 28.75 1.01 13.19
C SER A 40 28.66 0.97 14.73
N GLU A 41 29.54 1.70 15.42
CA GLU A 41 29.50 1.86 16.89
C GLU A 41 28.16 2.42 17.38
N ARG A 42 27.51 3.26 16.56
CA ARG A 42 26.18 3.80 16.87
C ARG A 42 25.11 2.71 16.94
N CYS A 43 25.14 1.77 15.99
CA CYS A 43 24.19 0.65 15.96
C CYS A 43 24.35 -0.24 17.19
N LYS A 44 25.59 -0.52 17.61
CA LYS A 44 25.88 -1.28 18.84
C LYS A 44 25.36 -0.59 20.08
N ILE A 45 25.60 0.72 20.23
CA ILE A 45 25.10 1.49 21.37
C ILE A 45 23.56 1.48 21.39
N LEU A 46 22.91 1.69 20.25
CA LEU A 46 21.45 1.63 20.16
C LEU A 46 20.91 0.24 20.52
N GLN A 47 21.58 -0.83 20.08
CA GLN A 47 21.21 -2.20 20.41
C GLN A 47 21.37 -2.49 21.91
N ASP A 48 22.47 -2.04 22.52
CA ASP A 48 22.70 -2.19 23.96
C ASP A 48 21.62 -1.46 24.79
N PHE A 49 21.22 -0.25 24.36
CA PHE A 49 20.10 0.46 24.98
C PHE A 49 18.79 -0.29 24.85
N ASP A 50 18.48 -0.82 23.66
CA ASP A 50 17.25 -1.59 23.42
C ASP A 50 17.21 -2.89 24.25
N ASP A 51 18.33 -3.58 24.39
CA ASP A 51 18.47 -4.78 25.23
C ASP A 51 18.29 -4.46 26.72
N PHE A 52 18.85 -3.34 27.19
CA PHE A 52 18.64 -2.85 28.56
C PHE A 52 17.15 -2.54 28.82
N ILE A 53 16.50 -1.83 27.89
CA ILE A 53 15.09 -1.48 27.97
C ILE A 53 14.23 -2.76 27.99
N PHE A 54 14.55 -3.73 27.14
CA PHE A 54 13.87 -5.02 27.11
C PHE A 54 13.98 -5.75 28.44
N ALA A 55 15.18 -5.84 29.02
CA ALA A 55 15.42 -6.48 30.31
C ALA A 55 14.62 -5.81 31.44
N PHE A 56 14.57 -4.47 31.47
CA PHE A 56 13.76 -3.72 32.45
C PHE A 56 12.28 -4.13 32.39
N PHE A 57 11.70 -4.19 31.20
CA PHE A 57 10.29 -4.58 31.04
C PHE A 57 10.03 -6.07 31.31
N ALA A 58 10.97 -6.95 30.96
CA ALA A 58 10.86 -8.37 31.28
C ALA A 58 10.85 -8.60 32.80
N ILE A 59 11.73 -7.92 33.54
CA ILE A 59 11.78 -7.97 35.01
C ILE A 59 10.49 -7.43 35.60
N GLU A 60 10.01 -6.28 35.13
CA GLU A 60 8.75 -5.71 35.59
C GLU A 60 7.57 -6.67 35.39
N MET A 61 7.49 -7.32 34.23
CA MET A 61 6.47 -8.32 33.92
C MET A 61 6.53 -9.48 34.92
N VAL A 62 7.71 -10.00 35.23
CA VAL A 62 7.90 -11.09 36.21
C VAL A 62 7.43 -10.65 37.60
N ILE A 63 7.76 -9.43 38.03
CA ILE A 63 7.31 -8.88 39.33
C ILE A 63 5.78 -8.82 39.37
N LYS A 64 5.12 -8.33 38.31
CA LYS A 64 3.66 -8.27 38.22
C LYS A 64 3.02 -9.65 38.24
N MET A 65 3.59 -10.63 37.53
CA MET A 65 3.09 -12.01 37.51
C MET A 65 3.16 -12.67 38.89
N VAL A 66 4.24 -12.45 39.65
CA VAL A 66 4.40 -12.97 41.01
C VAL A 66 3.42 -12.29 41.98
N ALA A 67 3.19 -10.98 41.84
CA ALA A 67 2.31 -10.23 42.74
C ALA A 67 0.81 -10.49 42.51
N LEU A 68 0.38 -10.68 41.24
CA LEU A 68 -1.02 -10.83 40.84
C LEU A 68 -1.47 -12.29 40.62
N GLY A 69 -0.51 -13.21 40.50
CA GLY A 69 -0.75 -14.58 40.06
C GLY A 69 -0.96 -14.70 38.54
N ILE A 70 -0.81 -15.92 38.01
CA ILE A 70 -0.80 -16.20 36.57
C ILE A 70 -2.20 -16.45 36.02
N PHE A 71 -3.01 -17.29 36.67
CA PHE A 71 -4.31 -17.73 36.16
C PHE A 71 -5.47 -17.39 37.11
N GLY A 72 -6.41 -16.56 36.65
CA GLY A 72 -7.62 -16.17 37.37
C GLY A 72 -8.27 -14.89 36.82
N LYS A 73 -9.56 -14.65 37.14
CA LYS A 73 -10.33 -13.47 36.65
C LYS A 73 -9.80 -12.11 37.14
N LYS A 74 -8.97 -12.08 38.20
CA LYS A 74 -8.28 -10.88 38.71
C LYS A 74 -6.74 -11.00 38.63
N CYS A 75 -6.25 -11.97 37.88
CA CYS A 75 -4.83 -12.24 37.73
C CYS A 75 -4.25 -11.49 36.52
N TYR A 76 -2.93 -11.53 36.35
CA TYR A 76 -2.22 -10.76 35.33
C TYR A 76 -2.78 -10.96 33.90
N LEU A 77 -3.11 -12.20 33.52
CA LEU A 77 -3.66 -12.51 32.18
C LEU A 77 -5.15 -12.19 32.00
N GLY A 78 -5.85 -11.78 33.06
CA GLY A 78 -7.26 -11.37 32.98
C GLY A 78 -7.46 -9.98 32.39
N ASP A 79 -6.44 -9.11 32.48
CA ASP A 79 -6.46 -7.75 31.92
C ASP A 79 -5.94 -7.76 30.47
N THR A 80 -6.73 -7.20 29.54
CA THR A 80 -6.42 -7.17 28.10
C THR A 80 -5.12 -6.41 27.82
N TRP A 81 -4.84 -5.36 28.59
CA TRP A 81 -3.64 -4.54 28.44
C TRP A 81 -2.37 -5.23 28.91
N ASN A 82 -2.46 -5.99 30.00
CA ASN A 82 -1.35 -6.83 30.47
C ASN A 82 -1.11 -8.01 29.53
N ARG A 83 -2.15 -8.53 28.85
CA ARG A 83 -2.00 -9.54 27.80
C ARG A 83 -1.23 -9.00 26.57
N LEU A 84 -1.45 -7.74 26.20
CA LEU A 84 -0.68 -7.06 25.16
C LEU A 84 0.79 -6.88 25.58
N ASP A 85 1.05 -6.45 26.81
CA ASP A 85 2.41 -6.30 27.34
C ASP A 85 3.18 -7.63 27.35
N PHE A 86 2.53 -8.71 27.79
CA PHE A 86 3.04 -10.08 27.74
C PHE A 86 3.42 -10.52 26.33
N PHE A 87 2.55 -10.27 25.35
CA PHE A 87 2.82 -10.61 23.95
C PHE A 87 4.07 -9.89 23.43
N ILE A 88 4.25 -8.61 23.76
CA ILE A 88 5.44 -7.84 23.34
C ILE A 88 6.71 -8.39 24.01
N VAL A 89 6.68 -8.76 25.30
CA VAL A 89 7.85 -9.36 25.98
C VAL A 89 8.19 -10.70 25.32
N LEU A 90 7.18 -11.54 25.07
CA LEU A 90 7.38 -12.86 24.45
C LEU A 90 7.96 -12.76 23.04
N ALA A 91 7.48 -11.82 22.23
CA ALA A 91 8.03 -11.59 20.90
C ALA A 91 9.48 -11.10 20.93
N GLY A 92 9.84 -10.25 21.90
CA GLY A 92 11.24 -9.84 22.12
C GLY A 92 12.14 -10.98 22.61
N MET A 93 11.64 -11.86 23.48
CA MET A 93 12.37 -13.09 23.88
C MET A 93 12.63 -13.99 22.66
N LEU A 94 11.63 -14.12 21.78
CA LEU A 94 11.74 -14.90 20.56
C LEU A 94 12.81 -14.32 19.63
N GLU A 95 12.83 -13.00 19.44
CA GLU A 95 13.88 -12.29 18.69
C GLU A 95 15.28 -12.58 19.24
N TYR A 96 15.46 -12.48 20.56
CA TYR A 96 16.74 -12.74 21.22
C TYR A 96 17.20 -14.20 21.03
N SER A 97 16.28 -15.15 21.16
CA SER A 97 16.57 -16.59 20.98
C SER A 97 16.97 -16.96 19.54
N LEU A 98 16.38 -16.28 18.55
CA LEU A 98 16.68 -16.49 17.14
C LEU A 98 18.06 -15.90 16.75
N ASN A 99 18.41 -14.75 17.32
CA ASN A 99 19.75 -14.17 17.14
C ASN A 99 20.85 -15.07 17.73
N LEU A 100 20.59 -15.76 18.86
CA LEU A 100 21.53 -16.73 19.45
C LEU A 100 21.83 -17.93 18.52
N GLN A 101 20.87 -18.32 17.68
CA GLN A 101 21.02 -19.43 16.73
C GLN A 101 21.53 -18.99 15.35
N ASN A 102 21.87 -17.70 15.17
CA ASN A 102 22.21 -17.09 13.88
C ASN A 102 21.13 -17.25 12.80
N VAL A 103 19.86 -17.48 13.20
CA VAL A 103 18.71 -17.57 12.29
C VAL A 103 17.92 -16.28 12.42
N SER A 104 18.20 -15.27 11.59
CA SER A 104 17.48 -13.99 11.65
C SER A 104 16.26 -13.98 10.73
N LEU A 105 15.06 -13.89 11.31
CA LEU A 105 13.84 -13.58 10.58
C LEU A 105 13.62 -12.06 10.56
N SER A 106 13.73 -11.44 9.38
CA SER A 106 13.50 -9.99 9.22
C SER A 106 12.11 -9.56 9.73
N ALA A 107 11.10 -10.42 9.59
CA ALA A 107 9.75 -10.19 10.10
C ALA A 107 9.64 -10.14 11.64
N VAL A 108 10.56 -10.78 12.38
CA VAL A 108 10.54 -10.69 13.85
C VAL A 108 11.07 -9.34 14.30
N ARG A 109 12.06 -8.78 13.57
CA ARG A 109 12.59 -7.43 13.83
C ARG A 109 11.53 -6.35 13.68
N THR A 110 10.48 -6.54 12.86
CA THR A 110 9.40 -5.53 12.74
C THR A 110 8.50 -5.49 13.98
N VAL A 111 8.47 -6.55 14.80
CA VAL A 111 7.63 -6.59 16.02
C VAL A 111 8.08 -5.57 17.06
N ARG A 112 9.34 -5.11 17.04
CA ARG A 112 9.83 -4.04 17.92
C ARG A 112 9.09 -2.71 17.74
N VAL A 113 8.44 -2.49 16.58
CA VAL A 113 7.58 -1.32 16.31
C VAL A 113 6.33 -1.30 17.21
N LEU A 114 5.96 -2.44 17.81
CA LEU A 114 4.84 -2.51 18.77
C LEU A 114 5.21 -2.05 20.19
N ARG A 115 6.51 -1.93 20.54
CA ARG A 115 6.95 -1.54 21.90
C ARG A 115 6.36 -0.21 22.38
N PRO A 116 6.24 0.85 21.57
CA PRO A 116 5.56 2.09 21.93
C PRO A 116 4.10 1.92 22.37
N LEU A 117 3.39 0.87 21.90
CA LEU A 117 2.01 0.61 22.31
C LEU A 117 1.88 0.32 23.81
N ARG A 118 2.96 -0.06 24.50
CA ARG A 118 3.00 -0.17 25.97
C ARG A 118 2.68 1.13 26.68
N ALA A 119 2.88 2.29 26.04
CA ALA A 119 2.48 3.59 26.56
C ALA A 119 0.99 3.63 26.89
N ILE A 120 0.15 2.91 26.13
CA ILE A 120 -1.28 2.80 26.40
C ILE A 120 -1.50 2.13 27.76
N ASN A 121 -0.76 1.07 28.08
CA ASN A 121 -0.82 0.42 29.40
C ASN A 121 -0.23 1.31 30.52
N ARG A 122 0.36 2.47 30.24
CA ARG A 122 0.91 3.38 31.28
C ARG A 122 0.09 4.65 31.47
N VAL A 123 -0.53 5.13 30.40
CA VAL A 123 -1.29 6.38 30.42
C VAL A 123 -2.79 6.04 30.50
N PRO A 124 -3.43 6.19 31.68
CA PRO A 124 -4.84 5.83 31.84
C PRO A 124 -5.75 6.60 30.87
N SER A 125 -5.44 7.86 30.57
CA SER A 125 -6.18 8.66 29.58
C SER A 125 -6.16 8.04 28.18
N MET A 126 -5.04 7.44 27.76
CA MET A 126 -4.94 6.76 26.46
C MET A 126 -5.72 5.45 26.45
N ARG A 127 -5.75 4.71 27.58
CA ARG A 127 -6.58 3.50 27.69
C ARG A 127 -8.05 3.82 27.52
N ILE A 128 -8.53 4.89 28.17
CA ILE A 128 -9.93 5.31 28.06
C ILE A 128 -10.24 5.64 26.60
N LEU A 129 -9.38 6.43 25.93
CA LEU A 129 -9.58 6.78 24.52
C LEU A 129 -9.64 5.57 23.59
N VAL A 130 -8.67 4.64 23.70
CA VAL A 130 -8.63 3.44 22.84
C VAL A 130 -9.80 2.50 23.15
N THR A 131 -10.18 2.35 24.42
CA THR A 131 -11.34 1.53 24.81
C THR A 131 -12.62 2.11 24.20
N LEU A 132 -12.82 3.43 24.29
CA LEU A 132 -13.96 4.10 23.66
C LEU A 132 -13.96 3.91 22.14
N LEU A 133 -12.80 3.96 21.48
CA LEU A 133 -12.69 3.69 20.04
C LEU A 133 -13.06 2.24 19.71
N LEU A 134 -12.53 1.26 20.47
CA LEU A 134 -12.83 -0.15 20.26
C LEU A 134 -14.31 -0.47 20.55
N ASP A 135 -14.94 0.23 21.49
CA ASP A 135 -16.36 0.08 21.82
C ASP A 135 -17.29 0.55 20.68
N THR A 136 -16.83 1.46 19.80
CA THR A 136 -17.63 1.88 18.63
C THR A 136 -17.44 0.99 17.40
N LEU A 137 -16.37 0.18 17.33
CA LEU A 137 -16.11 -0.71 16.19
C LEU A 137 -17.22 -1.73 15.90
N PRO A 138 -17.86 -2.40 16.89
CA PRO A 138 -18.95 -3.34 16.62
C PRO A 138 -20.12 -2.70 15.87
N MET A 139 -20.37 -1.42 16.12
CA MET A 139 -21.46 -0.66 15.49
C MET A 139 -21.14 -0.35 14.02
N LEU A 140 -19.86 -0.21 13.69
CA LEU A 140 -19.36 -0.08 12.32
C LEU A 140 -19.42 -1.42 11.53
N GLY A 141 -19.57 -2.56 12.20
CA GLY A 141 -19.61 -3.87 11.55
C GLY A 141 -20.71 -4.01 10.49
N ASN A 142 -21.91 -3.50 10.78
CA ASN A 142 -23.06 -3.54 9.84
C ASN A 142 -22.77 -2.74 8.56
N VAL A 143 -22.11 -1.60 8.75
CA VAL A 143 -21.66 -0.71 7.68
C VAL A 143 -20.62 -1.44 6.83
N LEU A 144 -19.56 -1.97 7.44
CA LEU A 144 -18.51 -2.71 6.72
C LEU A 144 -19.06 -3.88 5.89
N LEU A 145 -20.10 -4.57 6.37
CA LEU A 145 -20.77 -5.63 5.63
C LEU A 145 -21.48 -5.09 4.37
N LEU A 146 -22.15 -3.94 4.44
CA LEU A 146 -22.76 -3.31 3.25
C LEU A 146 -21.66 -2.84 2.28
N CYS A 147 -20.59 -2.24 2.79
CA CYS A 147 -19.43 -1.83 1.99
C CYS A 147 -18.84 -3.02 1.22
N PHE A 148 -18.67 -4.17 1.88
CA PHE A 148 -18.21 -5.40 1.25
C PHE A 148 -19.09 -5.82 0.06
N PHE A 149 -20.42 -5.70 0.16
CA PHE A 149 -21.31 -6.00 -0.98
C PHE A 149 -21.13 -5.03 -2.15
N VAL A 150 -20.92 -3.73 -1.89
CA VAL A 150 -20.63 -2.75 -2.95
C VAL A 150 -19.34 -3.12 -3.68
N PHE A 151 -18.26 -3.40 -2.93
CA PHE A 151 -17.00 -3.88 -3.50
C PHE A 151 -17.18 -5.17 -4.32
N PHE A 152 -18.01 -6.10 -3.86
CA PHE A 152 -18.26 -7.34 -4.58
C PHE A 152 -19.04 -7.11 -5.88
N ILE A 153 -20.14 -6.36 -5.84
CA ILE A 153 -20.99 -6.11 -7.01
C ILE A 153 -20.22 -5.35 -8.09
N PHE A 154 -19.64 -4.20 -7.72
CA PHE A 154 -18.87 -3.39 -8.67
C PHE A 154 -17.59 -4.12 -9.11
N GLY A 155 -16.93 -4.86 -8.21
CA GLY A 155 -15.75 -5.66 -8.53
C GLY A 155 -16.04 -6.73 -9.58
N ILE A 156 -17.13 -7.50 -9.44
CA ILE A 156 -17.51 -8.52 -10.43
C ILE A 156 -17.88 -7.87 -11.76
N VAL A 157 -18.64 -6.78 -11.75
CA VAL A 157 -18.97 -6.04 -12.98
C VAL A 157 -17.70 -5.55 -13.69
N GLY A 158 -16.75 -4.96 -12.94
CA GLY A 158 -15.50 -4.47 -13.51
C GLY A 158 -14.62 -5.56 -14.10
N VAL A 159 -14.50 -6.72 -13.43
CA VAL A 159 -13.76 -7.87 -13.96
C VAL A 159 -14.41 -8.42 -15.23
N GLN A 160 -15.74 -8.52 -15.27
CA GLN A 160 -16.44 -9.05 -16.45
C GLN A 160 -16.36 -8.11 -17.66
N LEU A 161 -16.27 -6.80 -17.43
CA LEU A 161 -16.19 -5.81 -18.51
C LEU A 161 -14.77 -5.57 -19.01
N TRP A 162 -13.76 -5.55 -18.12
CA TRP A 162 -12.43 -5.00 -18.45
C TRP A 162 -11.25 -5.91 -18.15
N ALA A 163 -11.48 -7.20 -17.87
CA ALA A 163 -10.38 -8.15 -17.72
C ALA A 163 -9.47 -8.16 -18.96
N GLY A 164 -8.16 -7.96 -18.75
CA GLY A 164 -7.14 -7.96 -19.79
C GLY A 164 -7.07 -6.70 -20.65
N LEU A 165 -8.05 -5.79 -20.61
CA LEU A 165 -8.09 -4.64 -21.53
C LEU A 165 -7.01 -3.59 -21.25
N LEU A 166 -6.64 -3.38 -19.99
CA LEU A 166 -5.60 -2.39 -19.62
C LEU A 166 -4.19 -2.82 -20.06
N ARG A 167 -4.02 -4.07 -20.52
CA ARG A 167 -2.77 -4.57 -21.09
C ARG A 167 -2.59 -4.17 -22.55
N ASN A 168 -3.64 -3.72 -23.23
CA ASN A 168 -3.59 -3.45 -24.66
C ASN A 168 -2.57 -2.37 -25.00
N ARG A 169 -1.72 -2.62 -25.99
CA ARG A 169 -0.73 -1.69 -26.54
C ARG A 169 -0.72 -1.80 -28.08
N CYS A 170 -0.22 -0.77 -28.74
CA CYS A 170 -0.01 -0.79 -30.19
C CYS A 170 1.34 -1.42 -30.51
N PHE A 171 1.30 -2.62 -31.08
CA PHE A 171 2.43 -3.39 -31.56
C PHE A 171 2.66 -3.16 -33.05
N LEU A 172 3.87 -3.50 -33.48
CA LEU A 172 4.21 -3.69 -34.87
C LEU A 172 3.45 -4.88 -35.46
N GLU A 173 3.22 -4.83 -36.76
CA GLU A 173 2.74 -5.99 -37.50
C GLU A 173 3.85 -7.05 -37.57
N ASP A 174 3.50 -8.34 -37.50
CA ASP A 174 4.47 -9.45 -37.35
C ASP A 174 5.53 -9.52 -38.47
N ASN A 175 5.24 -8.95 -39.64
CA ASN A 175 6.13 -8.94 -40.80
C ASN A 175 7.12 -7.75 -40.82
N LEU A 176 6.99 -6.81 -39.87
CA LEU A 176 7.78 -5.59 -39.83
C LEU A 176 8.63 -5.54 -38.55
N SER A 177 9.94 -5.49 -38.72
CA SER A 177 10.89 -5.30 -37.61
C SER A 177 11.74 -4.06 -37.84
N PHE A 178 11.92 -3.24 -36.82
CA PHE A 178 12.82 -2.10 -36.89
C PHE A 178 14.30 -2.52 -36.86
N PRO A 179 15.20 -1.73 -37.47
CA PRO A 179 16.63 -2.01 -37.40
C PRO A 179 17.14 -1.83 -35.96
N LEU A 180 17.99 -2.76 -35.51
CA LEU A 180 18.49 -2.82 -34.13
C LEU A 180 19.22 -1.54 -33.70
N SER A 181 19.79 -0.78 -34.65
CA SER A 181 20.48 0.50 -34.42
C SER A 181 19.62 1.58 -33.76
N LEU A 182 18.30 1.51 -33.92
CA LEU A 182 17.36 2.50 -33.39
C LEU A 182 16.94 2.23 -31.94
N GLY A 183 17.06 1.00 -31.45
CA GLY A 183 16.68 0.65 -30.07
C GLY A 183 15.18 0.83 -29.73
N LEU A 184 14.30 0.95 -30.73
CA LEU A 184 12.85 1.03 -30.50
C LEU A 184 12.30 -0.31 -30.00
N ALA A 185 11.31 -0.24 -29.11
CA ALA A 185 10.60 -1.42 -28.61
C ALA A 185 9.58 -1.94 -29.62
N ASN A 186 9.13 -3.20 -29.43
CA ASN A 186 8.14 -3.82 -30.32
C ASN A 186 6.72 -3.23 -30.20
N TYR A 187 6.50 -2.37 -29.22
CA TYR A 187 5.25 -1.65 -29.00
C TYR A 187 5.55 -0.17 -28.69
N TYR A 188 4.57 0.68 -28.97
CA TYR A 188 4.70 2.11 -28.70
C TYR A 188 4.78 2.40 -27.20
N LYS A 189 5.89 3.02 -26.77
CA LYS A 189 6.16 3.44 -25.38
C LYS A 189 6.09 4.95 -25.25
N THR A 190 5.44 5.43 -24.20
CA THR A 190 5.46 6.85 -23.81
C THR A 190 6.67 7.14 -22.92
N GLU A 191 6.99 8.42 -22.68
CA GLU A 191 8.08 8.82 -21.77
C GLU A 191 7.86 8.27 -20.35
N ASN A 192 6.60 8.22 -19.91
CA ASN A 192 6.16 7.68 -18.61
C ASN A 192 5.25 6.45 -18.80
N ASP A 193 5.72 5.40 -19.50
CA ASP A 193 4.92 4.20 -19.84
C ASP A 193 4.32 3.49 -18.60
N ASP A 194 4.98 3.59 -17.44
CA ASP A 194 4.46 3.03 -16.19
C ASP A 194 3.22 3.78 -15.68
N GLU A 195 3.19 5.10 -15.73
CA GLU A 195 2.11 5.93 -15.15
C GLU A 195 1.03 6.28 -16.17
N ASN A 196 1.43 6.56 -17.41
CA ASN A 196 0.54 6.95 -18.50
C ASN A 196 0.90 6.21 -19.80
N PRO A 197 0.62 4.90 -19.86
CA PRO A 197 0.81 4.12 -21.07
C PRO A 197 -0.21 4.50 -22.15
N PHE A 198 0.16 4.29 -23.41
CA PHE A 198 -0.78 4.39 -24.52
C PHE A 198 -1.59 3.09 -24.66
N ILE A 199 -2.80 3.09 -24.08
CA ILE A 199 -3.73 1.95 -24.15
C ILE A 199 -4.62 2.10 -25.38
N CYS A 200 -4.67 1.06 -26.20
CA CYS A 200 -5.49 1.01 -27.41
C CYS A 200 -6.75 0.17 -27.21
N SER A 201 -7.78 0.50 -27.99
CA SER A 201 -8.99 -0.31 -28.14
C SER A 201 -8.81 -1.37 -29.21
N MET A 202 -9.31 -2.57 -28.92
CA MET A 202 -9.39 -3.65 -29.91
C MET A 202 -10.51 -3.34 -30.90
N PRO A 203 -10.45 -3.84 -32.15
CA PRO A 203 -11.49 -3.58 -33.17
C PRO A 203 -12.92 -4.04 -32.80
N ARG A 204 -13.04 -4.88 -31.76
CA ARG A 204 -14.33 -5.34 -31.22
C ARG A 204 -14.97 -4.32 -30.28
N ASP A 205 -14.16 -3.46 -29.67
CA ASP A 205 -14.55 -2.52 -28.64
C ASP A 205 -14.62 -1.10 -29.23
N ASN A 206 -15.40 -0.22 -28.61
CA ASN A 206 -15.62 1.15 -29.08
C ASN A 206 -14.85 2.16 -28.23
N GLY A 207 -13.60 1.83 -27.86
CA GLY A 207 -12.77 2.66 -27.01
C GLY A 207 -12.35 3.96 -27.71
N MET A 208 -11.94 4.96 -26.92
CA MET A 208 -11.64 6.30 -27.44
C MET A 208 -10.30 6.40 -28.17
N ARG A 209 -9.35 5.49 -27.89
CA ARG A 209 -8.02 5.50 -28.51
C ARG A 209 -7.84 4.31 -29.43
N GLY A 210 -7.49 4.61 -30.67
CA GLY A 210 -7.04 3.64 -31.67
C GLY A 210 -5.54 3.81 -31.94
N CYS A 211 -4.90 2.78 -32.50
CA CYS A 211 -3.50 2.85 -32.90
C CYS A 211 -3.25 3.89 -34.01
N ASP A 212 -4.29 4.29 -34.74
CA ASP A 212 -4.21 5.37 -35.73
C ASP A 212 -3.99 6.77 -35.11
N THR A 213 -4.24 6.91 -33.80
CA THR A 213 -4.10 8.18 -33.05
C THR A 213 -2.76 8.32 -32.35
N VAL A 214 -1.82 7.39 -32.54
CA VAL A 214 -0.47 7.48 -31.99
C VAL A 214 0.20 8.77 -32.48
N PRO A 215 0.76 9.60 -31.58
CA PRO A 215 1.36 10.88 -31.97
C PRO A 215 2.56 10.67 -32.87
N ARG A 216 2.68 11.53 -33.88
CA ARG A 216 3.82 11.52 -34.80
C ARG A 216 5.09 12.00 -34.10
N LEU A 217 6.23 11.49 -34.53
CA LEU A 217 7.54 11.88 -34.01
C LEU A 217 7.86 13.33 -34.41
N TYR A 218 8.37 14.12 -33.46
CA TYR A 218 8.89 15.47 -33.68
C TYR A 218 10.38 15.50 -33.38
N GLU A 219 11.14 16.24 -34.19
CA GLU A 219 12.58 16.48 -33.99
C GLU A 219 12.83 17.63 -33.00
N GLU A 220 14.06 17.78 -32.48
CA GLU A 220 14.46 18.78 -31.45
C GLU A 220 14.26 20.27 -31.83
N GLY A 221 13.62 20.57 -32.95
CA GLY A 221 13.19 21.91 -33.38
C GLY A 221 11.67 22.07 -33.60
N GLY A 222 10.85 21.10 -33.20
CA GLY A 222 9.40 21.08 -33.41
C GLY A 222 8.99 20.74 -34.86
N VAL A 223 9.93 20.30 -35.68
CA VAL A 223 9.66 19.84 -37.05
C VAL A 223 9.05 18.44 -36.99
N GLN A 224 7.91 18.26 -37.65
CA GLN A 224 7.19 16.99 -37.70
C GLN A 224 7.87 16.04 -38.70
N CYS A 225 8.19 14.83 -38.25
CA CYS A 225 8.67 13.78 -39.14
C CYS A 225 7.51 13.22 -39.94
N ASN A 226 7.63 13.25 -41.27
CA ASN A 226 6.60 12.81 -42.21
C ASN A 226 7.14 11.81 -43.24
N MET A 227 8.39 11.37 -43.12
CA MET A 227 9.00 10.44 -44.08
C MET A 227 8.79 8.99 -43.66
N ASP A 228 8.75 8.13 -44.68
CA ASP A 228 8.55 6.68 -44.55
C ASP A 228 9.86 5.92 -44.32
N MET A 229 9.73 4.67 -43.91
CA MET A 229 10.82 3.72 -43.66
C MET A 229 11.85 3.65 -44.80
N ASP A 230 11.42 3.76 -46.06
CA ASP A 230 12.30 3.67 -47.22
C ASP A 230 13.34 4.80 -47.30
N SER A 231 13.07 5.95 -46.66
CA SER A 231 14.01 7.07 -46.62
C SER A 231 15.08 6.93 -45.53
N TYR A 232 15.04 5.87 -44.69
CA TYR A 232 16.00 5.68 -43.60
C TYR A 232 17.46 5.60 -44.06
N ASN A 233 17.70 5.04 -45.25
CA ASN A 233 19.05 4.96 -45.85
C ASN A 233 19.43 6.21 -46.68
N SER A 234 18.56 7.24 -46.72
CA SER A 234 18.88 8.48 -47.43
C SER A 234 19.92 9.27 -46.64
N THR A 235 21.00 9.67 -47.30
CA THR A 235 22.14 10.40 -46.70
C THR A 235 21.87 11.88 -46.41
N ASP A 236 20.62 12.33 -46.54
CA ASP A 236 20.23 13.70 -46.28
C ASP A 236 19.98 13.92 -44.78
N ASN A 237 20.84 14.71 -44.13
CA ASN A 237 20.78 15.07 -42.70
C ASN A 237 19.47 15.79 -42.26
N THR A 238 18.53 16.02 -43.18
CA THR A 238 17.23 16.66 -42.93
C THR A 238 16.06 15.68 -42.99
N THR A 239 16.34 14.37 -43.07
CA THR A 239 15.32 13.34 -43.24
C THR A 239 15.05 12.61 -41.93
N CYS A 240 13.94 12.98 -41.26
CA CYS A 240 13.48 12.27 -40.08
C CYS A 240 12.28 11.37 -40.42
N VAL A 241 12.44 10.08 -40.15
CA VAL A 241 11.43 9.03 -40.41
C VAL A 241 10.49 8.95 -39.22
N ASN A 242 9.18 8.92 -39.48
CA ASN A 242 8.18 8.78 -38.42
C ASN A 242 7.89 7.31 -38.14
N TRP A 243 8.69 6.69 -37.27
CA TRP A 243 8.53 5.29 -36.88
C TRP A 243 7.19 4.98 -36.19
N ASN A 244 6.59 5.98 -35.54
CA ASN A 244 5.36 5.80 -34.77
C ASN A 244 4.16 5.39 -35.65
N GLN A 245 4.21 5.63 -36.97
CA GLN A 245 3.14 5.28 -37.89
C GLN A 245 2.99 3.76 -38.13
N TYR A 246 3.99 2.96 -37.78
CA TYR A 246 4.00 1.52 -38.00
C TYR A 246 3.41 0.71 -36.83
N TYR A 247 3.07 1.35 -35.72
CA TYR A 247 2.37 0.71 -34.61
C TYR A 247 0.87 0.70 -34.88
N THR A 248 0.40 -0.27 -35.66
CA THR A 248 -1.01 -0.36 -36.09
C THR A 248 -1.78 -1.48 -35.40
N ASN A 249 -1.10 -2.50 -34.89
CA ASN A 249 -1.74 -3.70 -34.35
C ASN A 249 -1.99 -3.58 -32.85
N CYS A 250 -3.24 -3.39 -32.44
CA CYS A 250 -3.59 -3.39 -31.01
C CYS A 250 -3.62 -4.83 -30.48
N SER A 251 -2.82 -5.13 -29.46
CA SER A 251 -2.84 -6.45 -28.81
C SER A 251 -2.48 -6.37 -27.32
N ALA A 252 -2.83 -7.41 -26.56
CA ALA A 252 -2.57 -7.46 -25.13
C ALA A 252 -1.07 -7.61 -24.84
N GLY A 253 -0.49 -6.61 -24.18
CA GLY A 253 0.90 -6.60 -23.74
C GLY A 253 1.15 -7.37 -22.43
N PRO A 254 2.42 -7.40 -21.99
CA PRO A 254 2.83 -8.22 -20.84
C PRO A 254 2.51 -7.59 -19.47
N VAL A 255 2.40 -6.27 -19.38
CA VAL A 255 2.33 -5.54 -18.09
C VAL A 255 1.18 -4.53 -18.08
N ASN A 256 0.47 -4.44 -16.96
CA ASN A 256 -0.57 -3.45 -16.70
C ASN A 256 0.03 -2.11 -16.19
N PRO A 257 -0.70 -0.99 -16.27
CA PRO A 257 -0.25 0.31 -15.74
C PRO A 257 0.14 0.26 -14.26
N PHE A 258 0.90 1.25 -13.81
CA PHE A 258 1.46 1.40 -12.46
C PHE A 258 2.20 0.15 -11.98
N LYS A 259 3.09 -0.38 -12.82
CA LYS A 259 3.87 -1.61 -12.54
C LYS A 259 2.98 -2.82 -12.20
N GLY A 260 1.79 -2.88 -12.77
CA GLY A 260 0.84 -3.96 -12.55
C GLY A 260 -0.17 -3.74 -11.42
N ALA A 261 -0.11 -2.62 -10.70
CA ALA A 261 -0.97 -2.38 -9.54
C ALA A 261 -2.45 -2.19 -9.92
N ILE A 262 -2.72 -1.55 -11.07
CA ILE A 262 -4.08 -1.20 -11.50
C ILE A 262 -4.50 -2.07 -12.68
N ASN A 263 -5.45 -2.99 -12.43
CA ASN A 263 -6.06 -3.83 -13.45
C ASN A 263 -7.39 -4.43 -12.96
N PHE A 264 -8.15 -5.02 -13.88
CA PHE A 264 -9.41 -5.72 -13.61
C PHE A 264 -9.30 -7.22 -13.95
N ASP A 265 -8.10 -7.79 -13.89
CA ASP A 265 -7.85 -9.19 -14.29
C ASP A 265 -8.34 -10.18 -13.23
N ASN A 266 -8.38 -9.75 -11.96
CA ASN A 266 -8.87 -10.53 -10.83
C ASN A 266 -9.68 -9.66 -9.88
N ILE A 267 -10.54 -10.29 -9.06
CA ILE A 267 -11.39 -9.59 -8.10
C ILE A 267 -10.59 -8.76 -7.07
N CYS A 268 -9.44 -9.25 -6.61
CA CYS A 268 -8.61 -8.52 -5.65
C CYS A 268 -7.99 -7.24 -6.24
N TYR A 269 -7.52 -7.29 -7.49
CA TYR A 269 -7.01 -6.09 -8.16
C TYR A 269 -8.13 -5.11 -8.50
N ALA A 270 -9.31 -5.63 -8.89
CA ALA A 270 -10.50 -4.80 -9.06
C ALA A 270 -10.89 -4.10 -7.75
N TRP A 271 -10.77 -4.76 -6.59
CA TRP A 271 -11.01 -4.13 -5.29
C TRP A 271 -9.99 -3.04 -4.96
N ILE A 272 -8.71 -3.22 -5.32
CA ILE A 272 -7.70 -2.16 -5.15
C ILE A 272 -8.06 -0.93 -6.00
N ALA A 273 -8.41 -1.14 -7.26
CA ALA A 273 -8.84 -0.06 -8.16
C ALA A 273 -10.12 0.63 -7.65
N ILE A 274 -11.13 -0.14 -7.20
CA ILE A 274 -12.37 0.39 -6.63
C ILE A 274 -12.09 1.18 -5.35
N PHE A 275 -11.22 0.69 -4.46
CA PHE A 275 -10.84 1.40 -3.24
C PHE A 275 -10.25 2.76 -3.58
N GLN A 276 -9.34 2.82 -4.56
CA GLN A 276 -8.76 4.07 -5.04
C GLN A 276 -9.80 5.02 -5.66
N VAL A 277 -10.80 4.49 -6.39
CA VAL A 277 -11.91 5.30 -6.91
C VAL A 277 -12.76 5.88 -5.78
N ILE A 278 -13.04 5.08 -4.76
CA ILE A 278 -13.84 5.48 -3.59
C ILE A 278 -13.12 6.56 -2.76
N THR A 279 -11.79 6.53 -2.67
CA THR A 279 -11.03 7.59 -1.99
C THR A 279 -10.90 8.88 -2.81
N LEU A 280 -11.48 8.91 -4.02
CA LEU A 280 -11.45 10.05 -4.95
C LEU A 280 -10.03 10.50 -5.34
N GLU A 281 -9.05 9.59 -5.30
CA GLU A 281 -7.65 9.87 -5.62
C GLU A 281 -7.24 9.11 -6.89
N GLY A 282 -6.84 9.81 -7.96
CA GLY A 282 -6.42 9.16 -9.23
C GLY A 282 -7.52 8.36 -9.95
N TRP A 283 -8.79 8.50 -9.53
CA TRP A 283 -9.93 7.80 -10.14
C TRP A 283 -10.17 8.17 -11.60
N VAL A 284 -9.82 9.41 -11.95
CA VAL A 284 -9.95 9.96 -13.31
C VAL A 284 -9.05 9.21 -14.28
N ASP A 285 -7.83 8.85 -13.86
CA ASP A 285 -6.87 8.12 -14.70
C ASP A 285 -7.37 6.70 -14.98
N ILE A 286 -7.87 6.01 -13.95
CA ILE A 286 -8.47 4.68 -14.09
C ILE A 286 -9.67 4.73 -15.05
N MET A 287 -10.53 5.74 -14.91
CA MET A 287 -11.66 5.95 -15.80
C MET A 287 -11.21 6.17 -17.25
N TYR A 288 -10.21 7.04 -17.48
CA TYR A 288 -9.71 7.31 -18.82
C TYR A 288 -9.06 6.08 -19.46
N PHE A 289 -8.29 5.29 -18.73
CA PHE A 289 -7.73 4.03 -19.24
C PHE A 289 -8.82 3.06 -19.72
N VAL A 290 -9.91 2.94 -18.95
CA VAL A 290 -11.05 2.09 -19.31
C VAL A 290 -11.85 2.68 -20.49
N MET A 291 -11.98 4.01 -20.56
CA MET A 291 -12.64 4.69 -21.68
C MET A 291 -11.87 4.57 -22.99
N ASP A 292 -10.54 4.68 -22.91
CA ASP A 292 -9.63 4.53 -24.05
C ASP A 292 -9.64 3.09 -24.58
N ALA A 293 -9.71 2.08 -23.70
CA ALA A 293 -9.66 0.67 -24.09
C ALA A 293 -11.00 0.07 -24.53
N HIS A 294 -12.12 0.40 -23.87
CA HIS A 294 -13.41 -0.29 -24.07
C HIS A 294 -14.51 0.59 -24.68
N SER A 295 -14.83 1.72 -24.04
CA SER A 295 -15.91 2.60 -24.49
C SER A 295 -15.97 3.92 -23.71
N PHE A 296 -16.38 5.00 -24.39
CA PHE A 296 -16.70 6.27 -23.74
C PHE A 296 -17.72 6.12 -22.58
N TYR A 297 -18.77 5.30 -22.75
CA TYR A 297 -19.88 5.19 -21.78
C TYR A 297 -19.51 4.57 -20.43
N ASN A 298 -18.30 4.02 -20.28
CA ASN A 298 -17.86 3.45 -19.01
C ASN A 298 -17.82 4.50 -17.88
N PHE A 299 -17.79 5.82 -18.18
CA PHE A 299 -17.91 6.87 -17.16
C PHE A 299 -19.12 6.67 -16.24
N ILE A 300 -20.22 6.11 -16.74
CA ILE A 300 -21.45 5.87 -15.96
C ILE A 300 -21.16 4.95 -14.78
N TYR A 301 -20.35 3.91 -14.98
CA TYR A 301 -19.96 3.00 -13.90
C TYR A 301 -19.23 3.75 -12.78
N PHE A 302 -18.25 4.58 -13.13
CA PHE A 302 -17.44 5.31 -12.14
C PHE A 302 -18.27 6.35 -11.39
N ILE A 303 -19.13 7.09 -12.09
CA ILE A 303 -20.03 8.05 -11.46
C ILE A 303 -21.02 7.35 -10.53
N LEU A 304 -21.60 6.22 -10.93
CA LEU A 304 -22.50 5.45 -10.06
C LEU A 304 -21.77 4.89 -8.83
N LEU A 305 -20.55 4.36 -9.00
CA LEU A 305 -19.72 3.88 -7.90
C LEU A 305 -19.45 5.00 -6.89
N ILE A 306 -19.04 6.18 -7.36
CA ILE A 306 -18.77 7.36 -6.52
C ILE A 306 -20.04 7.81 -5.80
N ILE A 307 -21.17 7.95 -6.50
CA ILE A 307 -22.42 8.39 -5.86
C ILE A 307 -22.85 7.41 -4.78
N VAL A 308 -22.81 6.11 -5.06
CA VAL A 308 -23.20 5.06 -4.11
C VAL A 308 -22.24 5.02 -2.91
N SER A 309 -20.93 5.15 -3.14
CA SER A 309 -19.93 5.14 -2.07
C SER A 309 -20.02 6.38 -1.19
N GLU A 310 -20.06 7.58 -1.78
CA GLU A 310 -20.12 8.85 -1.05
C GLU A 310 -21.40 8.98 -0.23
N PHE A 311 -22.54 8.55 -0.81
CA PHE A 311 -23.79 8.47 -0.08
C PHE A 311 -23.61 7.59 1.17
N PHE A 312 -23.01 6.43 1.00
CA PHE A 312 -22.74 5.53 2.11
C PHE A 312 -21.82 6.16 3.18
N PHE A 313 -20.67 6.74 2.82
CA PHE A 313 -19.79 7.42 3.78
C PHE A 313 -20.47 8.56 4.53
N PHE A 314 -21.34 9.30 3.84
CA PHE A 314 -22.15 10.34 4.47
C PHE A 314 -23.10 9.76 5.52
N PHE A 315 -23.85 8.68 5.22
CA PHE A 315 -24.74 8.03 6.19
C PHE A 315 -24.00 7.41 7.36
N VAL A 316 -22.79 6.87 7.13
CA VAL A 316 -21.93 6.34 8.19
C VAL A 316 -21.51 7.44 9.15
N THR A 317 -21.04 8.56 8.60
CA THR A 317 -20.61 9.72 9.39
C THR A 317 -21.80 10.30 10.16
N LEU A 318 -22.96 10.44 9.52
CA LEU A 318 -24.18 10.93 10.15
C LEU A 318 -24.68 9.99 11.25
N TYR A 319 -24.71 8.68 11.00
CA TYR A 319 -25.11 7.67 11.98
C TYR A 319 -24.19 7.70 13.20
N TYR A 320 -22.88 7.81 12.97
CA TYR A 320 -21.90 7.93 14.04
C TYR A 320 -22.09 9.21 14.86
N ILE A 321 -22.26 10.36 14.20
CA ILE A 321 -22.53 11.64 14.88
C ILE A 321 -23.82 11.56 15.72
N LEU A 322 -24.89 11.00 15.16
CA LEU A 322 -26.19 10.86 15.85
C LEU A 322 -26.14 9.87 17.02
N LEU A 323 -25.22 8.91 16.97
CA LEU A 323 -25.04 7.92 18.04
C LEU A 323 -24.18 8.45 19.19
N VAL A 324 -23.27 9.39 18.90
CA VAL A 324 -22.38 10.01 19.89
C VAL A 324 -23.03 11.23 20.57
N LEU A 325 -24.03 11.85 19.93
CA LEU A 325 -24.91 12.90 20.50
C LEU A 325 -26.02 12.31 21.36
#